data_AF-A0A453N9M8-F1
#
_entry.id   AF-A0A453N9M8-F1
#
_cell.length_a   1.000
_cell.length_b   1.000
_cell.length_c   1.000
_cell.angle_alpha   90.00
_cell.angle_beta   90.00
_cell.angle_gamma   90.00
#
_symmetry.space_group_name_H-M   'P 1'
#
loop_
_entity.id
_entity.type
_entity.pdbx_description
1 polymer ?
#
loop_
_entity_poly.entity_id
_entity_poly.type
_entity_poly.pdbx_seq_one_letter_code
_entity_poly.pdbx_strand_id
1 'polypeptide(L)'
;VVECTSAVIQALVAFRKHYPEHRREEIDKCIHKADNFILSIQRSDGSWYGSWGICFTHGAWSAVRGLVAAGRTFKNCPAIRKACGFLLSKEVPSGGWGESYLSCRDKVYTELEGRRPHVVNTSWAMLALIDAGQ
;
A
#
# COMPACT_ATOMS: atom_id res chain seq x y z
N VAL A 1 -2.26 0.12 -12.15
CA VAL A 1 -1.14 -0.02 -11.16
C VAL A 1 -1.60 0.56 -9.83
N VAL A 2 -1.23 -0.07 -8.71
CA VAL A 2 -1.80 0.24 -7.39
C VAL A 2 -1.48 1.67 -6.93
N GLU A 3 -0.31 2.19 -7.30
CA GLU A 3 0.22 3.47 -6.83
C GLU A 3 -0.56 4.65 -7.39
N CYS A 4 -0.78 4.68 -8.71
CA CYS A 4 -1.55 5.73 -9.35
C CYS A 4 -3.00 5.71 -8.88
N THR A 5 -3.60 4.52 -8.75
CA THR A 5 -4.99 4.38 -8.26
C THR A 5 -5.11 4.90 -6.83
N SER A 6 -4.17 4.54 -5.95
CA SER A 6 -4.12 5.05 -4.58
C SER A 6 -3.97 6.57 -4.52
N ALA A 7 -3.08 7.14 -5.32
CA ALA A 7 -2.88 8.59 -5.39
C ALA A 7 -4.16 9.32 -5.83
N VAL A 8 -4.89 8.77 -6.81
CA VAL A 8 -6.19 9.31 -7.25
C VAL A 8 -7.22 9.29 -6.11
N ILE A 9 -7.33 8.18 -5.37
CA ILE A 9 -8.25 8.11 -4.22
C ILE A 9 -7.92 9.20 -3.20
N GLN A 10 -6.65 9.30 -2.80
CA GLN A 10 -6.20 10.28 -1.82
C GLN A 10 -6.51 11.72 -2.26
N ALA A 11 -6.21 12.05 -3.52
CA ALA A 11 -6.47 13.37 -4.08
C ALA A 11 -7.96 13.69 -4.14
N LEU A 12 -8.79 12.76 -4.62
CA LEU A 12 -10.24 12.95 -4.73
C LEU A 12 -10.90 13.06 -3.36
N VAL A 13 -10.49 12.26 -2.37
CA VAL A 13 -10.98 12.34 -1.00
C VAL A 13 -10.64 13.70 -0.38
N ALA A 14 -9.40 14.18 -0.57
CA ALA A 14 -8.97 15.50 -0.10
C ALA A 14 -9.75 16.62 -0.80
N PHE A 15 -9.89 16.56 -2.13
CA PHE A 15 -10.63 17.54 -2.92
C PHE A 15 -12.10 17.63 -2.48
N ARG A 16 -12.77 16.48 -2.36
CA ARG A 16 -14.18 16.37 -1.93
C ARG A 16 -14.42 16.95 -0.53
N LYS A 17 -13.40 17.00 0.34
CA LYS A 17 -13.49 17.65 1.66
C LYS A 17 -13.63 19.17 1.54
N HIS A 18 -13.00 19.78 0.54
CA HIS A 18 -13.04 21.22 0.29
C HIS A 18 -14.18 21.64 -0.64
N TYR A 19 -14.58 20.76 -1.56
CA TYR A 19 -15.62 21.01 -2.56
C TYR A 19 -16.68 19.89 -2.54
N PRO A 20 -17.51 19.79 -1.48
CA PRO A 20 -18.38 18.63 -1.26
C PRO A 20 -19.45 18.44 -2.33
N GLU A 21 -19.95 19.52 -2.94
CA GLU A 21 -21.01 19.46 -3.95
C GLU A 21 -20.50 19.26 -5.38
N HIS A 22 -19.20 19.46 -5.63
CA HIS A 22 -18.66 19.38 -6.99
C HIS A 22 -18.56 17.93 -7.44
N ARG A 23 -19.44 17.53 -8.37
CA ARG A 23 -19.42 16.19 -9.01
C ARG A 23 -19.41 15.05 -8.00
N ARG A 24 -20.19 15.22 -6.93
CA ARG A 24 -20.14 14.36 -5.74
C ARG A 24 -20.35 12.89 -6.10
N GLU A 25 -21.36 12.59 -6.91
CA GLU A 25 -21.70 11.23 -7.29
C GLU A 25 -20.59 10.57 -8.11
N GLU A 26 -20.03 11.26 -9.09
CA GLU A 26 -18.96 10.69 -9.92
C GLU A 26 -17.66 10.49 -9.15
N ILE A 27 -17.34 11.41 -8.24
CA ILE A 27 -16.18 11.29 -7.36
C ILE A 27 -16.34 10.08 -6.43
N ASP A 28 -17.49 9.93 -5.78
CA ASP A 28 -17.75 8.79 -4.88
C ASP A 28 -17.71 7.46 -5.64
N LYS A 29 -18.30 7.42 -6.84
CA LYS A 29 -18.26 6.24 -7.72
C LYS A 29 -16.83 5.94 -8.18
N CYS A 30 -16.02 6.95 -8.46
CA CYS A 30 -14.62 6.79 -8.84
C CYS A 30 -13.80 6.21 -7.69
N ILE A 31 -13.91 6.78 -6.48
CA ILE A 31 -13.25 6.28 -5.28
C ILE A 31 -13.65 4.83 -5.01
N HIS A 32 -14.94 4.50 -5.11
CA HIS A 32 -15.41 3.14 -4.85
C HIS A 32 -14.87 2.11 -5.86
N LYS A 33 -14.85 2.47 -7.16
CA LYS A 33 -14.25 1.60 -8.18
C LYS A 33 -12.74 1.43 -7.98
N ALA A 34 -12.06 2.51 -7.63
CA ALA A 34 -10.63 2.52 -7.38
C ALA A 34 -10.26 1.68 -6.15
N ASP A 35 -11.03 1.78 -5.06
CA ASP A 35 -10.81 0.98 -3.85
C ASP A 35 -10.98 -0.52 -4.14
N ASN A 36 -12.00 -0.90 -4.93
CA ASN A 36 -12.29 -2.29 -5.27
C ASN A 36 -11.22 -2.84 -6.21
N PHE A 37 -10.70 -2.01 -7.11
CA PHE A 37 -9.56 -2.38 -7.94
C PHE A 37 -8.32 -2.68 -7.09
N ILE A 38 -7.97 -1.84 -6.11
CA ILE A 38 -6.83 -2.10 -5.23
C ILE A 38 -7.02 -3.44 -4.50
N LEU A 39 -8.22 -3.71 -3.98
CA LEU A 39 -8.51 -4.99 -3.34
C LEU A 39 -8.38 -6.18 -4.29
N SER A 40 -8.89 -6.08 -5.52
CA SER A 40 -8.95 -7.21 -6.45
C SER A 40 -7.58 -7.66 -6.96
N ILE A 41 -6.57 -6.79 -6.89
CA ILE A 41 -5.20 -7.10 -7.31
C ILE A 41 -4.26 -7.43 -6.14
N GLN A 42 -4.77 -7.52 -4.90
CA GLN A 42 -3.97 -7.97 -3.76
C GLN A 42 -3.55 -9.44 -3.97
N ARG A 43 -2.29 -9.75 -3.71
CA ARG A 43 -1.78 -11.12 -3.78
C ARG A 43 -2.24 -11.94 -2.58
N SER A 44 -2.18 -13.26 -2.72
CA SER A 44 -2.59 -14.20 -1.67
C SER A 44 -1.79 -14.04 -0.38
N ASP A 45 -0.52 -13.66 -0.48
CA ASP A 45 0.38 -13.36 0.65
C ASP A 45 0.12 -12.02 1.32
N GLY A 46 -0.83 -11.22 0.80
CA GLY A 46 -1.19 -9.90 1.34
C GLY A 46 -0.44 -8.73 0.70
N SER A 47 0.53 -8.99 -0.17
CA SER A 47 1.32 -7.94 -0.82
C SER A 47 0.65 -7.34 -2.06
N TRP A 48 1.16 -6.19 -2.50
CA TRP A 48 0.92 -5.62 -3.83
C TRP A 48 2.24 -5.41 -4.55
N TYR A 49 2.25 -5.69 -5.85
CA TYR A 49 3.41 -5.44 -6.68
C TYR A 49 3.56 -3.92 -6.94
N GLY A 50 4.71 -3.35 -6.56
CA GLY A 50 5.10 -1.98 -6.92
C GLY A 50 5.74 -1.96 -8.32
N SER A 51 5.23 -1.07 -9.16
CA SER A 51 5.66 -0.87 -10.56
C SER A 51 6.62 0.31 -10.72
N TRP A 52 6.57 1.29 -9.81
CA TRP A 52 7.37 2.53 -9.89
C TRP A 52 8.44 2.67 -8.79
N GLY A 53 8.51 1.70 -7.88
CA GLY A 53 9.51 1.59 -6.82
C GLY A 53 9.79 0.12 -6.53
N ILE A 54 10.92 -0.18 -5.91
CA ILE A 54 11.32 -1.55 -5.56
C ILE A 54 10.75 -1.91 -4.19
N CYS A 55 9.82 -2.83 -4.04
CA CYS A 55 8.82 -3.36 -4.96
C CYS A 55 7.55 -3.61 -4.14
N PHE A 56 7.55 -4.61 -3.25
CA PHE A 56 6.37 -4.94 -2.46
C PHE A 56 6.19 -4.01 -1.25
N THR A 57 7.27 -3.49 -0.67
CA THR A 57 7.16 -2.46 0.39
C THR A 57 6.51 -1.17 -0.15
N HIS A 58 6.92 -0.74 -1.33
CA HIS A 58 6.32 0.39 -2.05
C HIS A 58 4.85 0.16 -2.41
N GLY A 59 4.55 -1.02 -2.98
CA GLY A 59 3.19 -1.40 -3.36
C GLY A 59 2.25 -1.50 -2.15
N ALA A 60 2.71 -2.12 -1.05
CA ALA A 60 1.95 -2.24 0.19
C ALA A 60 1.64 -0.87 0.81
N TRP A 61 2.64 0.01 0.93
CA TRP A 61 2.45 1.37 1.41
C TRP A 61 1.42 2.14 0.57
N SER A 62 1.57 2.11 -0.75
CA SER A 62 0.64 2.75 -1.66
C SER A 62 -0.79 2.21 -1.49
N ALA A 63 -0.95 0.88 -1.47
CA ALA A 63 -2.25 0.23 -1.31
C ALA A 63 -2.92 0.60 0.01
N VAL A 64 -2.19 0.48 1.14
CA VAL A 64 -2.72 0.78 2.46
C VAL A 64 -3.17 2.23 2.54
N ARG A 65 -2.38 3.20 2.06
CA ARG A 65 -2.78 4.62 2.02
C ARG A 65 -4.06 4.87 1.24
N GLY A 66 -4.18 4.25 0.07
CA GLY A 66 -5.36 4.40 -0.78
C GLY A 66 -6.61 3.82 -0.11
N LEU A 67 -6.49 2.63 0.46
CA LEU A 67 -7.57 1.97 1.18
C LEU A 67 -7.99 2.76 2.43
N VAL A 68 -7.02 3.27 3.22
CA VAL A 68 -7.28 4.11 4.39
C VAL A 68 -7.98 5.41 4.01
N ALA A 69 -7.52 6.07 2.94
CA ALA A 69 -8.18 7.28 2.42
C ALA A 69 -9.62 7.01 1.96
N ALA A 70 -9.90 5.82 1.41
CA ALA A 70 -11.25 5.38 1.08
C ALA A 70 -12.12 5.01 2.31
N GLY A 71 -11.61 5.13 3.54
CA GLY A 71 -12.35 4.84 4.78
C GLY A 71 -12.21 3.41 5.29
N ARG A 72 -11.30 2.62 4.71
CA ARG A 72 -10.98 1.28 5.23
C ARG A 72 -10.04 1.40 6.42
N THR A 73 -10.14 0.47 7.35
CA THR A 73 -9.36 0.43 8.58
C THR A 73 -8.86 -0.98 8.83
N PHE A 74 -7.88 -1.13 9.71
CA PHE A 74 -7.42 -2.46 10.15
C PHE A 74 -8.56 -3.33 10.68
N LYS A 75 -9.59 -2.74 11.32
CA LYS A 75 -10.73 -3.49 11.88
C LYS A 75 -11.69 -3.97 10.79
N ASN A 76 -12.04 -3.12 9.82
CA ASN A 76 -13.07 -3.42 8.81
C ASN A 76 -12.53 -4.03 7.50
N CYS A 77 -11.20 -4.09 7.31
CA CYS A 77 -10.61 -4.52 6.05
C CYS A 77 -9.59 -5.65 6.23
N PRO A 78 -9.94 -6.91 5.87
CA PRO A 78 -9.01 -8.03 5.90
C PRO A 78 -7.75 -7.81 5.05
N ALA A 79 -7.88 -7.08 3.93
CA ALA A 79 -6.75 -6.79 3.05
C ALA A 79 -5.66 -5.97 3.75
N ILE A 80 -6.04 -4.95 4.55
CA ILE A 80 -5.08 -4.16 5.35
C ILE A 80 -4.38 -5.07 6.36
N ARG A 81 -5.11 -5.94 7.06
CA ARG A 81 -4.51 -6.89 8.03
C ARG A 81 -3.49 -7.82 7.38
N LYS A 82 -3.82 -8.36 6.21
CA LYS A 82 -2.90 -9.20 5.43
C LYS A 82 -1.66 -8.41 5.00
N ALA A 83 -1.82 -7.15 4.62
CA ALA A 83 -0.71 -6.26 4.26
C ALA A 83 0.24 -6.06 5.44
N CYS A 84 -0.29 -5.76 6.63
CA CYS A 84 0.51 -5.62 7.85
C CYS A 84 1.22 -6.94 8.19
N GLY A 85 0.51 -8.07 8.13
CA GLY A 85 1.11 -9.39 8.36
C GLY A 85 2.23 -9.71 7.37
N PHE A 86 2.04 -9.37 6.08
CA PHE A 86 3.09 -9.48 5.07
C PHE A 86 4.31 -8.64 5.45
N LEU A 87 4.13 -7.35 5.73
CA LEU A 87 5.23 -6.46 6.08
C LEU A 87 5.97 -6.94 7.33
N LEU A 88 5.27 -7.23 8.43
CA LEU A 88 5.88 -7.72 9.67
C LEU A 88 6.66 -9.04 9.46
N SER A 89 6.20 -9.91 8.56
CA SER A 89 6.94 -11.14 8.23
C SER A 89 8.27 -10.92 7.50
N LYS A 90 8.51 -9.70 6.98
CA LYS A 90 9.71 -9.31 6.22
C LYS A 90 10.64 -8.36 6.99
N GLU A 91 10.32 -8.06 8.24
CA GLU A 91 11.18 -7.27 9.11
C GLU A 91 12.50 -8.02 9.37
N VAL A 92 13.62 -7.33 9.19
CA VAL A 92 14.95 -7.88 9.48
C VAL A 92 15.32 -7.65 10.96
N PRO A 93 16.25 -8.42 11.56
CA PRO A 93 16.54 -8.34 13.00
C PRO A 93 16.96 -6.95 13.52
N SER A 94 17.42 -6.05 12.65
CA SER A 94 17.74 -4.67 12.99
C SER A 94 16.51 -3.73 13.07
N GLY A 95 15.29 -4.25 12.84
CA GLY A 95 14.03 -3.50 12.92
C GLY A 95 13.64 -2.78 11.62
N GLY A 96 14.22 -3.17 10.48
CA GLY A 96 13.99 -2.51 9.19
C GLY A 96 13.53 -3.46 8.09
N TRP A 97 13.41 -2.91 6.88
CA TRP A 97 13.07 -3.65 5.66
C TRP A 97 14.09 -3.37 4.57
N GLY A 98 14.47 -4.38 3.81
CA GLY A 98 15.42 -4.25 2.72
C GLY A 98 15.06 -5.18 1.58
N GLU A 99 14.74 -4.60 0.42
CA GLU A 99 14.28 -5.31 -0.75
C GLU A 99 15.27 -5.13 -1.92
N SER A 100 15.64 -6.23 -2.56
CA SER A 100 16.52 -6.23 -3.72
C SER A 100 15.77 -5.87 -5.00
N TYR A 101 16.46 -5.27 -5.98
CA TYR A 101 15.89 -5.04 -7.31
C TYR A 101 15.43 -6.33 -8.00
N LEU A 102 15.97 -7.49 -7.58
CA LEU A 102 15.53 -8.81 -8.03
C LEU A 102 14.03 -9.03 -7.77
N SER A 103 13.44 -8.38 -6.77
CA SER A 103 12.00 -8.43 -6.54
C SER A 103 11.16 -7.89 -7.70
N CYS A 104 11.69 -6.89 -8.42
CA CYS A 104 11.04 -6.38 -9.62
C CYS A 104 11.14 -7.35 -10.80
N ARG A 105 12.26 -8.06 -10.93
CA ARG A 105 12.52 -9.02 -12.01
C ARG A 105 11.72 -10.30 -11.80
N ASP A 106 11.85 -10.88 -10.62
CA ASP A 106 11.35 -12.21 -10.28
C ASP A 106 9.91 -12.16 -9.75
N LYS A 107 9.36 -10.95 -9.53
CA LYS A 107 8.00 -10.72 -9.02
C LYS A 107 7.73 -11.43 -7.68
N VAL A 108 8.76 -11.58 -6.85
CA VAL A 108 8.68 -12.16 -5.50
C VAL A 108 9.56 -11.33 -4.55
N TYR A 109 9.17 -11.21 -3.29
CA TYR A 109 9.97 -10.48 -2.31
C TYR A 109 11.33 -11.16 -2.13
N THR A 110 12.39 -10.42 -2.38
CA THR A 110 13.78 -10.88 -2.32
C THR A 110 14.50 -9.94 -1.37
N GLU A 111 14.88 -10.46 -0.21
CA GLU A 111 15.63 -9.70 0.78
C GLU A 111 16.97 -9.21 0.19
N LEU A 112 17.46 -8.07 0.67
CA LEU A 112 18.84 -7.66 0.41
C LEU A 112 19.82 -8.65 1.05
N GLU A 113 20.96 -8.84 0.37
CA GLU A 113 22.03 -9.69 0.87
C GLU A 113 22.49 -9.25 2.27
N GLY A 114 22.66 -10.26 3.15
CA GLY A 114 23.00 -10.06 4.55
C GLY A 114 21.84 -9.57 5.42
N ARG A 115 20.58 -9.63 4.93
CA ARG A 115 19.38 -9.18 5.67
C ARG A 115 19.52 -7.74 6.16
N ARG A 116 20.13 -6.89 5.35
CA ARG A 116 20.39 -5.49 5.69
C ARG A 116 19.15 -4.64 5.42
N PRO A 117 18.84 -3.68 6.29
CA PRO A 117 17.74 -2.76 6.05
C PRO A 117 18.13 -1.74 4.96
N HIS A 118 17.13 -1.24 4.25
CA HIS A 118 17.24 -0.14 3.33
C HIS A 118 16.31 0.99 3.79
N VAL A 119 16.84 2.21 3.86
CA VAL A 119 16.15 3.35 4.48
C VAL A 119 14.78 3.63 3.86
N VAL A 120 14.68 3.55 2.52
CA VAL A 120 13.43 3.85 1.81
C VAL A 120 12.40 2.73 2.00
N ASN A 121 12.83 1.46 1.92
CA ASN A 121 11.92 0.32 2.13
C ASN A 121 11.40 0.30 3.56
N THR A 122 12.29 0.60 4.51
CA THR A 122 11.93 0.76 5.92
C THR A 122 10.90 1.87 6.11
N SER A 123 11.12 3.03 5.47
CA SER A 123 10.18 4.15 5.53
C SER A 123 8.80 3.79 4.99
N TRP A 124 8.72 3.10 3.84
CA TRP A 124 7.45 2.66 3.28
C TRP A 124 6.72 1.63 4.16
N ALA A 125 7.44 0.63 4.67
CA ALA A 125 6.84 -0.36 5.56
C ALA A 125 6.29 0.29 6.84
N MET A 126 7.09 1.17 7.46
CA MET A 126 6.69 1.92 8.65
C MET A 126 5.46 2.80 8.39
N LEU A 127 5.45 3.59 7.31
CA LEU A 127 4.31 4.42 6.95
C LEU A 127 3.05 3.58 6.72
N ALA A 128 3.17 2.43 6.06
CA ALA A 128 2.05 1.52 5.85
C ALA A 128 1.48 0.98 7.17
N LEU A 129 2.34 0.59 8.11
CA LEU A 129 1.93 0.09 9.42
C LEU A 129 1.25 1.20 10.25
N ILE A 130 1.85 2.39 10.30
CA ILE A 130 1.29 3.56 10.99
C ILE A 130 -0.07 3.95 10.40
N ASP A 131 -0.19 4.03 9.07
CA ASP A 131 -1.45 4.37 8.40
C ASP A 131 -2.54 3.31 8.65
N ALA A 132 -2.15 2.04 8.82
CA ALA A 132 -3.05 0.97 9.25
C ALA A 132 -3.40 1.03 10.75
N GLY A 133 -2.67 1.81 11.55
CA GLY A 133 -2.80 1.88 13.00
C GLY A 133 -2.20 0.66 13.71
N GLN A 134 -1.07 0.15 13.22
CA GLN A 134 -0.29 -0.96 13.78
C GLN A 134 1.07 -0.49 14.30
#